data_AF-Q3Z8M5-F1
#
_entry.id   AF-Q3Z8M5-F1
#
_cell.length_a   1.000
_cell.length_b   1.000
_cell.length_c   1.000
_cell.angle_alpha   90.00
_cell.angle_beta   90.00
_cell.angle_gamma   90.00
#
_symmetry.space_group_name_H-M   'P 1'
#
loop_
_entity.id
_entity.type
_entity.pdbx_description
1 polymer ?
#
loop_
_entity_poly.entity_id
_entity_poly.type
_entity_poly.pdbx_seq_one_letter_code
_entity_poly.pdbx_strand_id
1 'polypeptide(L)'
;MGISPALNLEEHVEKYHSPTRGYDAIIYTGSGLMGREIENIRSCDVVIFAGGRSGTLGEFAIAYDEGKVIGVLRGSGGIADHLDKIIAMVDKETGARVYYESDPHKLLDVLEAVYRERIFPRHKLLLENHSPDGIYDG
;
A
#
# COMPACT_ATOMS: atom_id res chain seq x y z
N MET A 1 -10.12 4.12 6.00
CA MET A 1 -9.66 3.27 7.14
C MET A 1 -8.20 3.59 7.43
N GLY A 2 -7.75 3.44 8.69
CA GLY A 2 -6.36 3.62 9.10
C GLY A 2 -5.79 2.38 9.77
N ILE A 3 -4.49 2.11 9.59
CA ILE A 3 -3.78 1.01 10.26
C ILE A 3 -2.83 1.59 11.30
N SER A 4 -3.02 1.21 12.56
CA SER A 4 -2.29 1.72 13.72
C SER A 4 -1.30 0.69 14.25
N PRO A 5 -0.06 1.09 14.60
CA PRO A 5 0.93 0.20 15.22
C PRO A 5 0.57 -0.23 16.65
N ALA A 6 -0.39 0.46 17.27
CA ALA A 6 -0.80 0.27 18.66
C ALA A 6 -1.65 -0.99 18.86
N LEU A 7 -1.68 -1.50 20.09
CA LEU A 7 -2.52 -2.60 20.55
C LEU A 7 -3.99 -2.20 20.70
N ASN A 8 -4.26 -0.93 20.98
CA ASN A 8 -5.61 -0.38 21.16
C ASN A 8 -5.62 1.16 21.00
N LEU A 9 -6.79 1.79 21.20
CA LEU A 9 -6.97 3.24 21.09
C LEU A 9 -6.14 4.03 22.11
N GLU A 10 -6.03 3.53 23.36
CA GLU A 10 -5.26 4.18 24.42
C GLU A 10 -3.79 4.32 24.01
N GLU A 11 -3.15 3.21 23.61
CA GLU A 11 -1.76 3.24 23.16
C GLU A 11 -1.59 4.09 21.87
N HIS A 12 -2.56 4.07 20.95
CA HIS A 12 -2.52 4.89 19.73
C HIS A 12 -2.44 6.39 20.03
N VAL A 13 -3.20 6.86 21.02
CA VAL A 13 -3.26 8.28 21.40
C VAL A 13 -2.12 8.64 22.34
N GLU A 14 -1.89 7.84 23.39
CA GLU A 14 -0.99 8.23 24.47
C GLU A 14 0.47 7.95 24.16
N LYS A 15 0.79 6.84 23.48
CA LYS A 15 2.17 6.47 23.15
C LYS A 15 2.58 6.96 21.78
N TYR A 16 1.72 6.76 20.78
CA TYR A 16 2.04 7.11 19.39
C TYR A 16 1.58 8.51 18.99
N HIS A 17 0.83 9.21 19.85
CA HIS A 17 0.32 10.56 19.58
C HIS A 17 -0.32 10.70 18.19
N SER A 18 -0.98 9.63 17.76
CA SER A 18 -1.48 9.50 16.40
C SER A 18 -2.87 10.11 16.26
N PRO A 19 -3.22 10.64 15.06
CA PRO A 19 -4.50 11.29 14.85
C PRO A 19 -5.64 10.27 14.82
N THR A 20 -6.75 10.62 15.48
CA THR A 20 -7.99 9.82 15.47
C THR A 20 -9.02 10.34 14.47
N ARG A 21 -8.90 11.59 14.01
CA ARG A 21 -9.83 12.23 13.07
C ARG A 21 -9.40 11.98 11.63
N GLY A 22 -10.38 11.76 10.75
CA GLY A 22 -10.15 11.54 9.31
C GLY A 22 -10.18 10.08 8.89
N TYR A 23 -10.59 9.18 9.78
CA TYR A 23 -10.74 7.75 9.51
C TYR A 23 -12.15 7.28 9.90
N ASP A 24 -12.81 6.52 9.01
CA ASP A 24 -14.09 5.85 9.33
C ASP A 24 -13.90 4.64 10.26
N ALA A 25 -12.71 4.02 10.21
CA ALA A 25 -12.30 2.92 11.05
C ALA A 25 -10.78 2.92 11.23
N ILE A 26 -10.31 2.51 12.41
CA ILE A 26 -8.88 2.30 12.73
C ILE A 26 -8.68 0.86 13.16
N ILE A 27 -7.73 0.16 12.54
CA ILE A 27 -7.31 -1.20 12.88
C ILE A 27 -6.06 -1.11 13.74
N TYR A 28 -6.10 -1.66 14.95
CA TYR A 28 -4.99 -1.70 15.90
C TYR A 28 -4.25 -3.03 15.75
N THR A 29 -3.02 -2.99 15.21
CA THR A 29 -2.29 -4.21 14.87
C THR A 29 -1.46 -4.77 16.02
N GLY A 30 -1.09 -3.94 16.99
CA GLY A 30 -0.13 -4.30 18.04
C GLY A 30 1.28 -4.62 17.54
N SER A 31 1.56 -4.39 16.25
CA SER A 31 2.78 -4.85 15.59
C SER A 31 3.93 -3.85 15.64
N GLY A 32 3.72 -2.71 16.32
CA GLY A 32 4.68 -1.62 16.34
C GLY A 32 4.84 -0.95 14.96
N LEU A 33 5.74 0.03 14.87
CA LEU A 33 5.89 0.83 13.65
C LEU A 33 6.32 -0.01 12.46
N MET A 34 7.32 -0.89 12.64
CA MET A 34 7.85 -1.73 11.55
C MET A 34 6.82 -2.78 11.07
N GLY A 35 6.08 -3.41 12.00
CA GLY A 35 5.07 -4.40 11.61
C GLY A 35 3.86 -3.78 10.93
N ARG A 36 3.51 -2.52 11.27
CA ARG A 36 2.37 -1.82 10.69
C ARG A 36 2.55 -1.51 9.20
N GLU A 37 3.77 -1.24 8.77
CA GLU A 37 4.08 -0.96 7.36
C GLU A 37 3.71 -2.15 6.47
N ILE A 38 4.02 -3.38 6.92
CA ILE A 38 3.70 -4.62 6.19
C ILE A 38 2.19 -4.78 6.03
N GLU A 39 1.42 -4.67 7.12
CA GLU A 39 -0.03 -4.83 7.08
C GLU A 39 -0.70 -3.77 6.18
N ASN A 40 -0.22 -2.54 6.24
CA ASN A 40 -0.72 -1.47 5.39
C ASN A 40 -0.55 -1.80 3.90
N ILE A 41 0.66 -2.22 3.48
CA ILE A 41 0.93 -2.58 2.08
C ILE A 41 0.17 -3.83 1.64
N ARG A 42 0.09 -4.86 2.49
CA ARG A 42 -0.61 -6.11 2.16
C ARG A 42 -2.11 -5.91 1.98
N SER A 43 -2.70 -4.98 2.74
CA SER A 43 -4.11 -4.63 2.64
C SER A 43 -4.48 -3.84 1.38
N CYS A 44 -3.49 -3.43 0.57
CA CYS A 44 -3.69 -2.66 -0.65
C CYS A 44 -3.44 -3.48 -1.93
N ASP A 45 -4.28 -3.28 -2.94
CA ASP A 45 -4.07 -3.77 -4.31
C ASP A 45 -3.14 -2.85 -5.11
N VAL A 46 -3.26 -1.55 -4.88
CA VAL A 46 -2.52 -0.47 -5.55
C VAL A 46 -2.03 0.50 -4.48
N VAL A 47 -0.78 0.95 -4.58
CA VAL A 47 -0.16 1.87 -3.61
C VAL A 47 0.36 3.12 -4.32
N ILE A 48 0.13 4.30 -3.77
CA ILE A 48 0.65 5.56 -4.29
C ILE A 48 1.67 6.15 -3.31
N PHE A 49 2.84 6.51 -3.82
CA PHE A 49 3.89 7.20 -3.09
C PHE A 49 3.99 8.66 -3.53
N ALA A 50 3.98 9.56 -2.55
CA ALA A 50 4.18 11.00 -2.73
C ALA A 50 5.01 11.56 -1.57
N GLY A 51 6.02 12.37 -1.88
CA GLY A 51 6.90 12.98 -0.88
C GLY A 51 7.75 11.94 -0.15
N GLY A 52 7.76 12.06 1.18
CA GLY A 52 8.24 10.99 2.06
C GLY A 52 9.69 11.09 2.51
N ARG A 53 10.03 10.24 3.47
CA ARG A 53 11.36 10.09 4.09
C ARG A 53 11.72 8.60 4.15
N SER A 54 12.62 8.20 5.05
CA SER A 54 13.06 6.80 5.21
C SER A 54 11.93 5.79 5.43
N GLY A 55 10.86 6.14 6.17
CA GLY A 55 9.70 5.25 6.33
C GLY A 55 9.00 4.95 5.00
N THR A 56 8.84 5.96 4.16
CA THR A 56 8.28 5.81 2.81
C THR A 56 9.14 4.91 1.93
N LEU A 57 10.47 4.95 2.11
CA LEU A 57 11.38 4.01 1.44
C LEU A 57 11.17 2.57 1.93
N GLY A 58 10.96 2.37 3.22
CA GLY A 58 10.62 1.06 3.80
C GLY A 58 9.32 0.50 3.23
N GLU A 59 8.25 1.30 3.23
CA GLU A 59 6.96 0.95 2.62
C GLU A 59 7.09 0.64 1.11
N PHE A 60 7.89 1.44 0.39
CA PHE A 60 8.18 1.19 -1.02
C PHE A 60 8.90 -0.14 -1.25
N ALA A 61 9.92 -0.44 -0.44
CA ALA A 61 10.67 -1.70 -0.56
C ALA A 61 9.75 -2.91 -0.37
N ILE A 62 8.83 -2.87 0.60
CA ILE A 62 7.83 -3.92 0.83
C ILE A 62 6.90 -4.05 -0.39
N ALA A 63 6.34 -2.93 -0.87
CA ALA A 63 5.41 -2.94 -2.01
C ALA A 63 6.09 -3.45 -3.30
N TYR A 64 7.35 -3.06 -3.51
CA TYR A 64 8.14 -3.50 -4.64
C TYR A 64 8.42 -5.00 -4.57
N ASP A 65 8.84 -5.51 -3.41
CA ASP A 65 9.12 -6.95 -3.21
C ASP A 65 7.87 -7.82 -3.30
N GLU A 66 6.69 -7.30 -2.92
CA GLU A 66 5.41 -8.01 -3.06
C GLU A 66 4.79 -7.94 -4.47
N GLY A 67 5.47 -7.31 -5.43
CA GLY A 67 5.01 -7.26 -6.81
C GLY A 67 3.75 -6.41 -7.00
N LYS A 68 3.54 -5.40 -6.15
CA LYS A 68 2.34 -4.54 -6.18
C LYS A 68 2.29 -3.66 -7.44
N VAL A 69 1.10 -3.14 -7.74
CA VAL A 69 0.94 -2.01 -8.65
C VAL A 69 1.22 -0.73 -7.86
N ILE A 70 2.19 0.05 -8.32
CA ILE A 70 2.75 1.19 -7.61
C ILE A 70 2.62 2.44 -8.48
N GLY A 71 2.04 3.50 -7.91
CA GLY A 71 2.07 4.84 -8.46
C GLY A 71 3.08 5.72 -7.73
N VAL A 72 3.83 6.54 -8.45
CA VAL A 72 4.77 7.51 -7.90
C VAL A 72 4.39 8.89 -8.42
N LEU A 73 3.97 9.77 -7.51
CA LEU A 73 3.63 11.16 -7.83
C LEU A 73 4.91 11.99 -7.92
N ARG A 74 5.36 12.28 -9.15
CA ARG A 74 6.58 13.05 -9.39
C ARG A 74 6.42 14.53 -9.04
N GLY A 75 7.49 15.14 -8.57
CA GLY A 75 7.51 16.54 -8.15
C GLY A 75 6.85 16.76 -6.78
N SER A 76 6.53 15.68 -6.06
CA SER A 76 6.01 15.74 -4.69
C SER A 76 7.13 15.90 -3.64
N GLY A 77 8.39 15.84 -4.06
CA GLY A 77 9.58 15.96 -3.22
C GLY A 77 9.95 14.66 -2.51
N GLY A 78 10.90 14.75 -1.58
CA GLY A 78 11.28 13.63 -0.73
C GLY A 78 11.85 12.44 -1.49
N ILE A 79 11.64 11.23 -0.94
CA ILE A 79 12.20 10.00 -1.52
C ILE A 79 11.47 9.57 -2.80
N ALA A 80 10.19 9.93 -2.97
CA ALA A 80 9.37 9.55 -4.13
C ALA A 80 10.03 9.96 -5.47
N ASP A 81 10.65 11.13 -5.53
CA ASP A 81 11.33 11.67 -6.73
C ASP A 81 12.65 10.96 -7.08
N HIS A 82 13.05 9.96 -6.29
CA HIS A 82 14.28 9.21 -6.48
C HIS A 82 14.07 7.70 -6.61
N LEU A 83 12.81 7.23 -6.58
CA LEU A 83 12.49 5.80 -6.60
C LEU A 83 12.91 5.11 -7.90
N ASP A 84 12.90 5.81 -9.03
CA ASP A 84 13.38 5.28 -10.32
C ASP A 84 14.87 4.90 -10.28
N LYS A 85 15.69 5.76 -9.66
CA LYS A 85 17.12 5.50 -9.44
C LYS A 85 17.35 4.37 -8.44
N ILE A 86 16.54 4.30 -7.39
CA ILE A 86 16.61 3.24 -6.39
C ILE A 86 16.29 1.89 -7.04
N ILE A 87 15.23 1.80 -7.83
CA ILE A 87 14.86 0.58 -8.57
C ILE A 87 16.01 0.14 -9.47
N ALA A 88 16.59 1.07 -10.24
CA ALA A 88 17.73 0.78 -11.11
C ALA A 88 18.96 0.28 -10.34
N MET A 89 19.16 0.73 -9.10
CA MET A 89 20.25 0.27 -8.23
C MET A 89 19.97 -1.09 -7.58
N VAL A 90 18.71 -1.37 -7.25
CA VAL A 90 18.30 -2.65 -6.66
C VAL A 90 18.43 -3.80 -7.64
N ASP A 91 18.16 -3.55 -8.93
CA ASP A 91 18.33 -4.51 -10.04
C ASP A 91 17.73 -5.90 -9.75
N LYS A 92 16.48 -5.90 -9.28
CA LYS A 92 15.72 -7.10 -8.89
C LYS A 92 14.37 -7.14 -9.59
N GLU A 93 14.07 -8.23 -10.27
CA GLU A 93 12.75 -8.44 -10.85
C GLU A 93 11.77 -9.00 -9.80
N THR A 94 10.72 -8.25 -9.48
CA THR A 94 9.73 -8.61 -8.43
C THR A 94 8.32 -8.80 -8.97
N GLY A 95 8.09 -8.51 -10.25
CA GLY A 95 6.74 -8.43 -10.83
C GLY A 95 5.98 -7.12 -10.51
N ALA A 96 6.58 -6.22 -9.72
CA ALA A 96 6.00 -4.92 -9.44
C ALA A 96 5.88 -4.07 -10.71
N ARG A 97 4.82 -3.26 -10.77
CA ARG A 97 4.59 -2.34 -11.89
C ARG A 97 4.55 -0.93 -11.38
N VAL A 98 5.51 -0.13 -11.80
CA VAL A 98 5.71 1.21 -11.29
C VAL A 98 5.35 2.22 -12.37
N TYR A 99 4.38 3.09 -12.05
CA TYR A 99 3.86 4.14 -12.91
C TYR A 99 4.24 5.49 -12.33
N TYR A 100 4.71 6.41 -13.17
CA TYR A 100 5.16 7.73 -12.76
C TYR A 100 4.34 8.80 -13.47
N GLU A 101 3.84 9.76 -12.71
CA GLU A 101 3.08 10.88 -13.24
C GLU A 101 3.19 12.07 -12.27
N SER A 102 3.18 13.29 -12.77
CA SER A 102 3.26 14.50 -11.92
C SER A 102 1.89 15.11 -11.63
N ASP A 103 0.89 14.82 -12.46
CA ASP A 103 -0.50 15.19 -12.20
C ASP A 103 -1.22 14.10 -11.37
N PRO A 104 -1.76 14.43 -10.19
CA PRO A 104 -2.37 13.43 -9.31
C PRO A 104 -3.65 12.80 -9.90
N HIS A 105 -4.40 13.52 -10.73
CA HIS A 105 -5.59 12.98 -11.38
C HIS A 105 -5.22 12.00 -12.48
N LYS A 106 -4.25 12.35 -13.32
CA LYS A 106 -3.75 11.42 -14.35
C LYS A 106 -3.12 10.17 -13.74
N LEU A 107 -2.39 10.31 -12.63
CA LEU A 107 -1.82 9.16 -11.93
C LEU A 107 -2.93 8.21 -11.49
N LEU A 108 -4.00 8.75 -10.92
CA LEU A 108 -5.15 7.97 -10.49
C LEU A 108 -5.84 7.27 -11.67
N ASP A 109 -6.07 7.98 -12.78
CA ASP A 109 -6.70 7.41 -13.99
C ASP A 109 -5.90 6.20 -14.53
N VAL A 110 -4.57 6.32 -14.60
CA VAL A 110 -3.67 5.24 -15.04
C VAL A 110 -3.79 4.04 -14.12
N LEU A 111 -3.74 4.26 -12.81
CA LEU A 111 -3.78 3.19 -11.82
C LEU A 111 -5.15 2.50 -11.77
N GLU A 112 -6.23 3.26 -11.91
CA GLU A 112 -7.59 2.71 -12.00
C GLU A 112 -7.74 1.82 -13.23
N ALA A 113 -7.25 2.27 -14.39
CA ALA A 113 -7.26 1.47 -15.61
C ALA A 113 -6.53 0.14 -15.41
N VAL A 114 -5.34 0.16 -14.81
CA VAL A 114 -4.55 -1.05 -14.51
C VAL A 114 -5.29 -1.96 -13.53
N TYR A 115 -5.90 -1.41 -12.48
CA TYR A 115 -6.70 -2.17 -11.52
C TYR A 115 -7.86 -2.89 -12.22
N ARG A 116 -8.62 -2.17 -13.05
CA ARG A 116 -9.79 -2.70 -13.77
C ARG A 116 -9.41 -3.77 -14.78
N GLU A 117 -8.28 -3.62 -15.47
CA GLU A 117 -7.82 -4.58 -16.48
C GLU A 117 -7.29 -5.86 -15.83
N ARG A 118 -6.64 -5.77 -14.66
CA ARG A 118 -5.77 -6.87 -14.19
C ARG A 118 -6.12 -7.44 -12.83
N ILE A 119 -6.51 -6.59 -11.88
CA ILE A 119 -6.73 -7.01 -10.49
C ILE A 119 -8.20 -7.36 -10.29
N PHE A 120 -9.09 -6.46 -10.68
CA PHE A 120 -10.52 -6.62 -10.49
C PHE A 120 -11.12 -7.90 -11.13
N PRO A 121 -10.77 -8.28 -12.38
CA PRO A 121 -11.32 -9.49 -12.99
C PRO A 121 -10.92 -10.75 -12.23
N ARG A 122 -9.70 -10.79 -11.68
CA ARG A 122 -9.22 -11.92 -10.87
C ARG A 122 -10.01 -12.04 -9.57
N HIS A 123 -10.25 -10.93 -8.88
CA HIS A 123 -11.06 -10.93 -7.65
C HIS A 123 -12.50 -11.36 -7.93
N LYS A 124 -13.09 -10.82 -9.00
CA LYS A 124 -14.44 -11.19 -9.42
C LYS A 124 -14.54 -12.69 -9.72
N LEU A 125 -13.60 -13.24 -10.46
CA LEU A 125 -13.56 -14.67 -10.77
C LEU A 125 -13.44 -15.53 -9.51
N LEU A 126 -12.62 -15.12 -8.53
CA LEU A 126 -12.50 -15.84 -7.26
C LEU A 126 -13.82 -15.81 -6.48
N LEU A 127 -14.46 -14.65 -6.38
CA LEU A 127 -15.72 -14.49 -5.65
C LEU A 127 -16.89 -15.24 -6.32
N GLU A 128 -16.93 -15.29 -7.65
CA GLU A 128 -17.96 -16.03 -8.40
C GLU A 128 -17.84 -17.55 -8.25
N ASN A 129 -16.62 -18.06 -8.03
CA ASN A 129 -16.34 -19.49 -7.99
C ASN A 129 -16.05 -20.02 -6.57
N HIS A 130 -16.24 -19.21 -5.53
CA HIS A 130 -15.92 -19.56 -4.15
C HIS A 130 -17.15 -19.42 -3.25
N SER A 131 -17.41 -20.43 -2.42
CA SER A 131 -18.44 -20.34 -1.38
C SER A 131 -18.07 -19.24 -0.38
N PRO A 132 -18.94 -18.28 -0.06
CA PRO A 132 -18.62 -17.23 0.91
C PRO A 132 -18.33 -17.79 2.31
N ASP A 133 -18.85 -18.98 2.63
CA ASP A 133 -18.60 -19.69 3.88
C ASP A 133 -17.27 -20.46 3.90
N GLY A 134 -16.48 -20.40 2.81
CA GLY A 134 -15.26 -21.17 2.63
C GLY A 134 -15.51 -22.62 2.21
N ILE A 135 -14.43 -23.39 2.14
CA ILE A 135 -14.48 -24.84 1.94
C ILE A 135 -14.33 -25.48 3.31
N TYR A 136 -15.34 -26.25 3.73
CA TYR A 136 -15.28 -27.03 4.96
C TYR A 136 -14.62 -28.38 4.66
N ASP A 137 -13.31 -28.46 4.82
CA ASP A 137 -12.62 -29.75 4.89
C ASP A 137 -12.88 -30.30 6.30
N GLY A 138 -13.84 -31.22 6.40
CA GLY A 138 -14.27 -31.84 7.65
C GLY A 138 -13.17 -32.62 8.39
#